data_AF-A0A7S0ZLR4-F1
#
_entry.id   AF-A0A7S0ZLR4-F1
#
_cell.length_a   1.000
_cell.length_b   1.000
_cell.length_c   1.000
_cell.angle_alpha   90.00
_cell.angle_beta   90.00
_cell.angle_gamma   90.00
#
_symmetry.space_group_name_H-M   'P 1'
#
loop_
_entity.id
_entity.type
_entity.pdbx_description
1 polymer ?
#
loop_
_entity_poly.entity_id
_entity_poly.type
_entity_poly.pdbx_seq_one_letter_code
_entity_poly.pdbx_strand_id
1 'polypeptide(L)'
;KNTTLLPLVLPDHAPYQGHGVNDCINDHDIALAYVLDYFPFLLPSFNALEPGQRAPILFTQGKMGFNNGWLVQGEAPPALLFSRFKQVIVRGRASQADIS
;
A
#
# COMPACT_ATOMS: atom_id res chain seq x y z
N LYS A 1 -20.36 -1.73 7.63
CA LYS A 1 -18.89 -1.89 7.61
C LYS A 1 -18.51 -2.82 8.75
N ASN A 2 -17.69 -3.85 8.49
CA ASN A 2 -17.19 -4.74 9.54
C ASN A 2 -16.04 -4.02 10.28
N THR A 3 -16.20 -3.76 11.57
CA THR A 3 -15.21 -3.07 12.42
C THR A 3 -14.47 -4.03 13.35
N THR A 4 -14.79 -5.33 13.28
CA THR A 4 -14.28 -6.34 14.21
C THR A 4 -12.86 -6.81 13.86
N LEU A 5 -12.39 -6.52 12.65
CA LEU A 5 -11.11 -7.02 12.10
C LEU A 5 -10.18 -5.88 11.68
N LEU A 6 -10.12 -4.81 12.47
CA LEU A 6 -9.23 -3.68 12.20
C LEU A 6 -7.90 -3.84 12.95
N PRO A 7 -6.75 -3.67 12.27
CA PRO A 7 -5.47 -3.81 12.92
C PRO A 7 -5.21 -2.61 13.84
N LEU A 8 -4.58 -2.90 14.98
CA LEU A 8 -3.98 -1.92 15.86
C LEU A 8 -2.49 -1.80 15.54
N VAL A 9 -1.96 -0.58 15.59
CA VAL A 9 -0.52 -0.35 15.46
C VAL A 9 0.19 -0.91 16.70
N LEU A 10 1.07 -1.89 16.50
CA LEU A 10 1.87 -2.45 17.57
C LEU A 10 2.96 -1.45 18.00
N PRO A 11 3.44 -1.50 19.25
CA PRO A 11 4.48 -0.59 19.75
C PRO A 11 5.72 -0.52 18.85
N ASP A 12 6.19 -1.66 18.36
CA ASP A 12 7.40 -1.77 17.54
C ASP A 12 7.22 -1.27 16.09
N HIS A 13 5.97 -1.04 15.67
CA HIS A 13 5.63 -0.60 14.31
C HIS A 13 5.24 0.88 14.25
N ALA A 14 5.17 1.55 15.39
CA ALA A 14 4.81 2.97 15.48
C ALA A 14 6.02 3.89 15.25
N PRO A 15 5.83 5.08 14.64
CA PRO A 15 4.59 5.54 14.02
C PRO A 15 4.38 4.89 12.63
N TYR A 16 3.13 4.61 12.27
CA TYR A 16 2.78 4.05 10.96
C TYR A 16 1.80 4.93 10.21
N GLN A 17 2.25 5.56 9.12
CA GLN A 17 1.43 6.43 8.25
C GLN A 17 0.54 7.45 9.00
N GLY A 18 1.04 8.02 10.09
CA GLY A 18 0.32 9.01 10.90
C GLY A 18 -0.45 8.41 12.09
N HIS A 19 -0.48 7.09 12.24
CA HIS A 19 -1.03 6.39 13.39
C HIS A 19 0.06 6.13 14.45
N GLY A 20 -0.27 6.40 15.71
CA GLY A 20 0.54 6.12 16.88
C GLY A 20 0.34 4.70 17.42
N VAL A 21 1.03 4.39 18.52
CA VAL A 21 0.91 3.08 19.20
C VAL A 21 -0.53 2.84 19.65
N ASN A 22 -1.05 1.64 19.40
CA ASN A 22 -2.42 1.19 19.70
C ASN A 22 -3.53 1.96 18.96
N ASP A 23 -3.19 2.85 18.03
CA ASP A 23 -4.20 3.46 17.17
C ASP A 23 -4.82 2.41 16.26
N CYS A 24 -6.14 2.49 16.11
CA CYS A 24 -6.90 1.64 15.21
C CYS A 24 -6.86 2.20 13.79
N ILE A 25 -6.41 1.39 12.83
CA ILE A 25 -6.38 1.77 11.42
C ILE A 25 -7.75 1.46 10.80
N ASN A 26 -8.58 2.49 10.65
CA ASN A 26 -9.92 2.39 10.07
C ASN A 26 -9.95 2.56 8.54
N ASP A 27 -8.88 3.11 7.96
CA ASP A 27 -8.73 3.22 6.51
C ASP A 27 -8.30 1.88 5.93
N HIS A 28 -9.07 1.37 4.97
CA HIS A 28 -8.85 0.05 4.40
C HIS A 28 -7.53 -0.09 3.62
N ASP A 29 -7.09 0.97 2.94
CA ASP A 29 -5.85 0.95 2.15
C ASP A 29 -4.65 0.93 3.11
N ILE A 30 -4.70 1.75 4.17
CA ILE A 30 -3.66 1.78 5.20
C ILE A 30 -3.64 0.47 6.00
N ALA A 31 -4.81 -0.10 6.32
CA ALA A 31 -4.92 -1.35 7.07
C ALA A 31 -4.33 -2.53 6.27
N LEU A 32 -4.65 -2.64 4.97
CA LEU A 32 -4.07 -3.66 4.10
C LEU A 32 -2.56 -3.45 3.95
N ALA A 33 -2.10 -2.21 3.76
CA ALA A 33 -0.68 -1.90 3.69
C ALA A 33 0.07 -2.34 4.95
N TYR A 34 -0.52 -2.11 6.13
CA TYR A 34 0.06 -2.49 7.42
C TYR A 34 0.23 -4.01 7.56
N VAL A 35 -0.78 -4.78 7.11
CA VAL A 35 -0.71 -6.24 7.08
C VAL A 35 0.39 -6.72 6.12
N LEU A 36 0.50 -6.11 4.93
CA LEU A 36 1.52 -6.50 3.96
C LEU A 36 2.95 -6.13 4.40
N ASP A 37 3.14 -5.00 5.07
CA ASP A 37 4.45 -4.54 5.54
C ASP A 37 4.97 -5.37 6.74
N TYR A 38 4.11 -5.69 7.73
CA TYR A 38 4.55 -6.32 8.98
C TYR A 38 4.11 -7.77 9.17
N PHE A 39 3.05 -8.19 8.50
CA PHE A 39 2.48 -9.54 8.65
C PHE A 39 2.32 -10.26 7.30
N PRO A 40 3.36 -10.28 6.43
CA PRO A 40 3.24 -10.89 5.11
C PRO A 40 2.87 -12.37 5.20
N PHE A 41 3.29 -13.06 6.28
CA PHE A 41 3.00 -14.47 6.54
C PHE A 41 1.50 -14.79 6.68
N LEU A 42 0.64 -13.81 6.96
CA LEU A 42 -0.82 -14.00 6.97
C LEU A 42 -1.40 -14.21 5.57
N LEU A 43 -0.65 -13.86 4.52
CA LEU A 43 -1.00 -14.01 3.12
C LEU A 43 0.06 -14.88 2.43
N PRO A 44 -0.05 -16.22 2.48
CA PRO A 44 1.00 -17.12 1.99
C PRO A 44 1.42 -16.87 0.53
N SER A 45 0.47 -16.52 -0.34
CA SER A 45 0.75 -16.19 -1.74
C SER A 45 1.58 -14.92 -1.90
N PHE A 46 1.41 -13.93 -1.01
CA PHE A 46 2.22 -12.71 -0.98
C PHE A 46 3.57 -12.96 -0.31
N ASN A 47 3.59 -13.74 0.78
CA ASN A 47 4.82 -14.09 1.49
C ASN A 47 5.79 -14.94 0.65
N ALA A 48 5.29 -15.69 -0.32
CA ALA A 48 6.11 -16.49 -1.22
C ALA A 48 6.82 -15.66 -2.30
N LEU A 49 6.43 -14.40 -2.51
CA LEU A 49 7.03 -13.54 -3.52
C LEU A 49 8.41 -13.04 -3.09
N GLU A 50 9.31 -12.84 -4.04
CA GLU A 50 10.58 -12.16 -3.77
C GLU A 50 10.36 -10.68 -3.39
N PRO A 51 11.24 -10.06 -2.58
CA PRO A 51 11.06 -8.67 -2.15
C PRO A 51 10.83 -7.67 -3.30
N GLY A 52 11.49 -7.88 -4.44
CA GLY A 52 11.29 -7.06 -5.65
C GLY A 52 9.87 -7.18 -6.24
N GLN A 53 9.26 -8.35 -6.14
CA GLN A 53 7.89 -8.61 -6.64
C GLN A 53 6.82 -8.10 -5.66
N ARG A 54 7.14 -8.01 -4.36
CA ARG A 54 6.24 -7.43 -3.34
C ARG A 54 6.13 -5.91 -3.46
N ALA A 55 7.21 -5.24 -3.83
CA ALA A 55 7.29 -3.79 -3.91
C ALA A 55 6.19 -3.13 -4.79
N PRO A 56 5.89 -3.60 -6.02
CA PRO A 56 4.81 -3.03 -6.82
C PRO A 56 3.41 -3.30 -6.23
N ILE A 57 3.21 -4.44 -5.57
CA ILE A 57 1.94 -4.77 -4.90
C ILE A 57 1.71 -3.85 -3.70
N LEU A 58 2.74 -3.67 -2.86
CA LEU A 58 2.70 -2.71 -1.74
C LEU A 58 2.46 -1.28 -2.23
N PHE A 59 3.10 -0.90 -3.34
CA PHE A 59 2.92 0.42 -3.92
C PHE A 59 1.47 0.66 -4.37
N THR A 60 0.92 -0.27 -5.16
CA THR A 60 -0.42 -0.15 -5.74
C THR A 60 -1.53 -0.25 -4.70
N GLN A 61 -1.41 -1.14 -3.71
CA GLN A 61 -2.45 -1.37 -2.71
C GLN A 61 -2.38 -0.40 -1.51
N GLY A 62 -1.21 0.17 -1.21
CA GLY A 62 -1.00 0.89 0.06
C GLY A 62 -0.41 2.29 -0.04
N LYS A 63 0.18 2.68 -1.18
CA LYS A 63 0.95 3.95 -1.29
C LYS A 63 0.51 4.83 -2.46
N MET A 64 -0.30 4.30 -3.38
CA MET A 64 -0.78 5.05 -4.54
C MET A 64 -1.83 6.10 -4.16
N GLY A 65 -2.57 5.89 -3.05
CA GLY A 65 -3.65 6.78 -2.62
C GLY A 65 -4.70 6.98 -3.72
N PHE A 66 -4.88 5.97 -4.57
CA PHE A 66 -5.63 6.05 -5.80
C PHE A 66 -6.71 4.99 -5.80
N ASN A 67 -7.95 5.45 -5.83
CA ASN A 67 -9.10 4.59 -5.91
C ASN A 67 -9.30 4.13 -7.37
N ASN A 68 -9.07 2.84 -7.63
CA ASN A 68 -9.27 2.25 -8.97
C ASN A 68 -10.73 2.36 -9.45
N GLY A 69 -11.70 2.42 -8.53
CA GLY A 69 -13.10 2.71 -8.84
C GLY A 69 -13.29 4.08 -9.46
N TRP A 70 -12.60 5.11 -8.94
CA TRP A 70 -12.66 6.47 -9.51
C TRP A 70 -12.05 6.56 -10.92
N LEU A 71 -11.08 5.70 -11.26
CA LEU A 71 -10.57 5.59 -12.63
C LEU A 71 -11.62 5.00 -13.57
N VAL A 72 -12.25 3.91 -13.14
CA VAL A 72 -13.26 3.19 -13.93
C VAL A 72 -14.53 4.05 -14.11
N GLN A 73 -14.84 4.91 -13.13
CA GLN A 73 -15.98 5.83 -13.16
C GLN A 73 -15.68 7.15 -13.89
N GLY A 74 -14.41 7.44 -14.23
CA GLY A 74 -14.00 8.71 -14.85
C GLY A 74 -14.04 9.92 -13.90
N GLU A 75 -14.21 9.69 -12.60
CA GLU A 75 -14.48 10.73 -11.59
C GLU A 75 -13.20 11.25 -10.91
N ALA A 76 -12.07 10.56 -11.04
CA ALA A 76 -10.77 11.08 -10.57
C ALA A 76 -9.90 11.58 -11.72
N PRO A 77 -9.52 12.87 -11.74
CA PRO A 77 -8.51 13.34 -12.67
C PRO A 77 -7.19 12.58 -12.41
N PRO A 78 -6.53 12.04 -13.45
CA PRO A 78 -5.41 11.11 -13.29
C PRO A 78 -4.12 11.80 -12.80
N ALA A 79 -4.18 13.10 -12.48
CA ALA A 79 -3.04 13.89 -12.00
C ALA A 79 -2.42 13.31 -10.72
N LEU A 80 -3.22 12.85 -9.76
CA LEU A 80 -2.73 12.24 -8.51
C LEU A 80 -1.98 10.94 -8.79
N LEU A 81 -2.54 10.08 -9.64
CA LEU A 81 -1.91 8.86 -10.13
C LEU A 81 -0.54 9.14 -10.77
N PHE A 82 -0.51 10.04 -11.76
CA PHE A 82 0.70 10.36 -12.51
C PHE A 82 1.76 11.05 -11.65
N SER A 83 1.36 11.84 -10.64
CA SER A 83 2.30 12.50 -9.73
C SER A 83 3.13 11.49 -8.91
N ARG A 84 2.51 10.39 -8.46
CA ARG A 84 3.18 9.32 -7.70
C ARG A 84 4.04 8.44 -8.60
N PHE A 85 3.55 8.07 -9.78
CA PHE A 85 4.37 7.37 -10.76
C PHE A 85 5.62 8.17 -11.16
N LYS A 86 5.45 9.49 -11.41
CA LYS A 86 6.58 10.37 -11.68
C LYS A 86 7.59 10.38 -10.53
N GLN A 87 7.14 10.40 -9.27
CA GLN A 87 8.04 10.31 -8.12
C GLN A 87 8.83 9.00 -8.09
N VAL A 88 8.21 7.85 -8.41
CA VAL A 88 8.90 6.55 -8.45
C VAL A 88 9.95 6.50 -9.56
N ILE A 89 9.59 6.99 -10.75
CA ILE A 89 10.50 7.07 -11.91
C ILE A 89 11.69 8.00 -11.61
N VAL A 90 11.42 9.22 -11.12
CA VAL A 90 12.46 10.23 -10.83
C VAL A 90 13.39 9.79 -9.69
N ARG A 91 12.90 9.00 -8.74
CA ARG A 91 13.72 8.45 -7.64
C ARG A 91 14.61 7.28 -8.08
N GLY A 92 14.60 6.90 -9.37
CA GLY A 92 15.50 5.89 -9.93
C GLY A 92 15.25 4.47 -9.43
N ARG A 93 14.06 4.20 -8.88
CA ARG A 93 13.68 2.87 -8.38
C ARG A 93 13.00 1.99 -9.44
N ALA A 94 12.70 2.55 -10.60
CA ALA A 94 12.21 1.79 -11.74
C ALA A 94 13.41 1.07 -12.40
N SER A 95 13.34 -0.25 -12.46
CA SER A 95 14.32 -1.12 -13.11
C SER A 95 13.75 -1.66 -14.42
N GLN A 96 14.61 -2.20 -15.30
CA GLN A 96 14.14 -2.84 -16.53
C GLN A 96 13.26 -4.08 -16.27
N ALA A 97 13.44 -4.73 -15.13
CA ALA A 97 12.59 -5.85 -14.71
C ALA A 97 11.15 -5.42 -14.38
N ASP A 98 10.91 -4.12 -14.18
CA ASP A 98 9.56 -3.59 -13.94
C ASP A 98 8.80 -3.25 -15.24
N ILE A 99 9.47 -3.35 -16.40
CA ILE A 99 8.96 -2.92 -17.71
C ILE A 99 8.79 -4.13 -18.67
N SER A 100 9.31 -5.31 -18.31
CA SER A 100 9.34 -6.51 -19.17
C SER A 100 8.26 -7.53 -18.84
#